data_AF-A0A7H0Y1X2-F1
#
_entry.id   AF-A0A7H0Y1X2-F1
#
_cell.length_a   1.000
_cell.length_b   1.000
_cell.length_c   1.000
_cell.angle_alpha   90.00
_cell.angle_beta   90.00
_cell.angle_gamma   90.00
#
_symmetry.space_group_name_H-M   'P 1'
#
loop_
_entity.id
_entity.type
_entity.pdbx_description
1 polymer ?
#
loop_
_entity_poly.entity_id
_entity_poly.type
_entity_poly.pdbx_seq_one_letter_code
_entity_poly.pdbx_strand_id
1 'polypeptide(L)'
;MSRWNEEKALERSDIDQVTGVIHRILHETIDQLGIAYGIVSEFSYNSEEPPSWTISIDDSKTVLNSSLLFQYMKQHRNLNDALTQFMRDHFSYFA
;
A
#
# COMPACT_ATOMS: atom_id res chain seq x y z
N MET A 1 31.40 10.33 3.41
CA MET A 1 30.01 10.10 2.95
C MET A 1 29.22 11.35 3.26
N SER A 2 28.44 11.85 2.30
CA SER A 2 27.80 13.17 2.38
C SER A 2 26.44 13.08 3.08
N ARG A 3 26.08 14.11 3.86
CA ARG A 3 24.79 14.26 4.58
C ARG A 3 23.56 14.00 3.70
N TRP A 4 23.66 14.29 2.40
CA TRP A 4 22.64 14.04 1.38
C TRP A 4 22.31 12.54 1.18
N ASN A 5 23.28 11.65 1.35
CA ASN A 5 23.08 10.20 1.26
C ASN A 5 22.44 9.63 2.53
N GLU A 6 22.64 10.28 3.68
CA GLU A 6 22.06 9.86 4.96
C GLU A 6 20.56 10.24 5.03
N GLU A 7 20.18 11.43 4.56
CA GLU A 7 18.77 11.83 4.44
C GLU A 7 17.99 10.91 3.48
N LYS A 8 18.57 10.59 2.31
CA LYS A 8 17.96 9.66 1.35
C LYS A 8 17.85 8.22 1.88
N ALA A 9 18.78 7.80 2.73
CA ALA A 9 18.73 6.49 3.39
C ALA A 9 17.65 6.44 4.48
N LEU A 10 17.45 7.54 5.21
CA LEU A 10 16.43 7.67 6.23
C LEU A 10 15.02 7.70 5.61
N GLU A 11 14.81 8.49 4.56
CA GLU A 11 13.56 8.53 3.79
C GLU A 11 13.17 7.14 3.25
N ARG A 12 14.16 6.35 2.79
CA ARG A 12 13.93 4.96 2.37
C ARG A 12 13.52 4.05 3.52
N SER A 13 14.18 4.18 4.68
CA SER A 13 13.85 3.38 5.86
C SER A 13 12.39 3.60 6.30
N ASP A 14 11.91 4.84 6.25
CA ASP A 14 10.54 5.17 6.62
C ASP A 14 9.52 4.62 5.59
N ILE A 15 9.82 4.71 4.30
CA ILE A 15 8.98 4.14 3.22
C ILE A 15 8.94 2.61 3.28
N ASP A 16 10.08 1.96 3.53
CA ASP A 16 10.18 0.51 3.67
C ASP A 16 9.38 0.03 4.90
N GLN A 17 9.43 0.79 6.01
CA GLN A 17 8.65 0.50 7.21
C GLN A 17 7.14 0.61 6.95
N VAL A 18 6.68 1.69 6.31
CA VAL A 18 5.27 1.88 5.95
C VAL A 18 4.80 0.81 4.97
N THR A 19 5.62 0.46 3.98
CA THR A 19 5.35 -0.63 3.03
C THR A 19 5.18 -1.96 3.75
N GLY A 20 6.06 -2.27 4.70
CA GLY A 20 5.98 -3.47 5.51
C GLY A 20 4.68 -3.56 6.33
N VAL A 21 4.24 -2.44 6.91
CA VAL A 21 2.96 -2.37 7.64
C VAL A 21 1.78 -2.59 6.71
N ILE A 22 1.76 -1.96 5.54
CA ILE A 22 0.69 -2.13 4.54
C ILE A 22 0.63 -3.58 4.06
N HIS A 23 1.78 -4.16 3.71
CA HIS A 23 1.87 -5.56 3.28
C HIS A 23 1.33 -6.51 4.34
N ARG A 24 1.67 -6.28 5.60
CA ARG A 24 1.18 -7.11 6.70
C ARG A 24 -0.34 -7.02 6.85
N ILE A 25 -0.91 -5.82 6.83
CA ILE A 25 -2.36 -5.63 6.95
C ILE A 25 -3.07 -6.30 5.78
N LEU A 26 -2.61 -6.06 4.55
CA LEU A 26 -3.18 -6.68 3.35
C LEU A 26 -3.10 -8.21 3.41
N HIS A 27 -1.97 -8.76 3.84
CA HIS A 27 -1.83 -10.20 4.00
C HIS A 27 -2.81 -10.77 5.03
N GLU A 28 -2.88 -10.17 6.22
CA GLU A 28 -3.82 -10.59 7.27
C GLU A 28 -5.29 -10.50 6.81
N THR A 29 -5.65 -9.44 6.06
CA THR A 29 -7.01 -9.26 5.53
C THR A 29 -7.34 -10.26 4.41
N ILE A 30 -6.41 -10.53 3.49
CA ILE A 30 -6.67 -11.38 2.31
C ILE A 30 -6.56 -12.88 2.66
N ASP A 31 -5.62 -13.29 3.53
CA ASP A 31 -5.49 -14.68 3.98
C ASP A 31 -6.75 -15.18 4.69
N GLN A 32 -7.41 -14.33 5.48
CA GLN A 32 -8.68 -14.66 6.14
C GLN A 32 -9.78 -15.06 5.16
N LEU A 33 -9.64 -14.68 3.88
CA LEU A 33 -10.64 -14.92 2.85
C LEU A 33 -10.23 -16.06 1.90
N GLY A 34 -9.01 -16.61 2.04
CA GLY A 34 -8.52 -17.72 1.23
C GLY A 34 -8.32 -17.38 -0.25
N ILE A 35 -8.04 -16.11 -0.56
CA ILE A 35 -7.91 -15.59 -1.92
C ILE A 35 -6.43 -15.56 -2.34
N ALA A 36 -6.11 -16.07 -3.54
CA ALA A 36 -4.79 -15.93 -4.12
C ALA A 36 -4.55 -14.48 -4.58
N TYR A 37 -3.43 -13.89 -4.17
CA TYR A 37 -3.11 -12.51 -4.48
C TYR A 37 -1.59 -12.30 -4.62
N GLY A 38 -1.21 -11.22 -5.30
CA GLY A 38 0.15 -10.72 -5.42
C GLY A 38 0.20 -9.22 -5.19
N ILE A 39 1.22 -8.77 -4.45
CA ILE A 39 1.51 -7.35 -4.27
C ILE A 39 2.80 -7.03 -5.01
N VAL A 40 2.74 -6.11 -5.96
CA VAL A 40 3.92 -5.54 -6.63
C VAL A 40 4.09 -4.12 -6.13
N SER A 41 5.22 -3.82 -5.48
CA SER A 41 5.58 -2.46 -5.11
C SER A 41 6.44 -1.82 -6.19
N GLU A 42 6.04 -0.64 -6.65
CA GLU A 42 6.85 0.22 -7.52
C GLU A 42 7.20 1.50 -6.77
N PHE A 43 8.49 1.69 -6.55
CA PHE A 43 9.04 2.87 -5.91
C PHE A 43 9.57 3.82 -6.99
N SER A 44 9.12 5.07 -6.98
CA SER A 44 9.73 6.10 -7.81
C SER A 44 11.04 6.57 -7.17
N TYR A 45 12.06 6.77 -7.99
CA TYR A 45 13.28 7.46 -7.57
C TYR A 45 13.09 8.99 -7.49
N ASN A 46 11.96 9.49 -8.01
CA ASN A 46 11.56 10.87 -7.85
C ASN A 46 10.88 11.04 -6.49
N SER A 47 11.45 11.86 -5.60
CA SER A 47 10.90 12.13 -4.26
C SER A 47 9.57 12.91 -4.28
N GLU A 48 9.18 13.48 -5.42
CA GLU A 48 7.87 14.13 -5.59
C GLU A 48 6.78 13.12 -5.96
N GLU A 49 7.16 11.94 -6.47
CA GLU A 49 6.21 10.89 -6.81
C GLU A 49 6.05 9.93 -5.64
N PRO A 50 4.81 9.75 -5.15
CA PRO A 50 4.61 8.97 -3.97
C PRO A 50 4.59 7.47 -4.37
N PRO A 51 5.04 6.55 -3.48
CA PRO A 51 5.19 5.14 -3.81
C PRO A 51 3.87 4.49 -4.23
N SER A 52 3.92 3.45 -5.06
CA SER A 52 2.73 2.77 -5.56
C SER A 52 2.77 1.27 -5.33
N TRP A 53 1.62 0.68 -5.04
CA TRP A 53 1.45 -0.76 -4.85
C TRP A 53 0.36 -1.26 -5.78
N THR A 54 0.69 -2.22 -6.63
CA THR A 54 -0.30 -2.93 -7.44
C THR A 54 -0.74 -4.17 -6.68
N ILE A 55 -2.03 -4.26 -6.38
CA ILE A 55 -2.63 -5.42 -5.74
C ILE A 55 -3.35 -6.20 -6.84
N SER A 56 -2.78 -7.35 -7.18
CA SER A 56 -3.41 -8.30 -8.10
C SER A 56 -4.10 -9.37 -7.28
N ILE A 57 -5.42 -9.44 -7.36
CA ILE A 57 -6.16 -10.63 -6.96
C ILE A 57 -6.45 -11.40 -8.25
N ASP A 58 -6.38 -12.74 -8.24
CA ASP A 58 -6.69 -13.55 -9.43
C ASP A 58 -8.06 -13.10 -9.98
N ASP A 59 -8.05 -12.43 -11.14
CA ASP A 59 -9.14 -11.74 -11.87
C ASP A 59 -9.37 -10.23 -11.70
N SER A 60 -8.62 -9.48 -10.87
CA SER A 60 -8.66 -8.01 -10.90
C SER A 60 -7.29 -7.34 -10.72
N LYS A 61 -6.96 -6.46 -11.67
CA LYS A 61 -5.82 -5.56 -11.58
C LYS A 61 -6.29 -4.21 -11.04
N THR A 62 -6.17 -4.02 -9.73
CA THR A 62 -6.43 -2.72 -9.08
C THR A 62 -5.12 -2.19 -8.49
N VAL A 63 -4.81 -0.93 -8.75
CA VAL A 63 -3.58 -0.29 -8.26
C VAL A 63 -3.92 0.58 -7.05
N LEU A 64 -3.35 0.24 -5.89
CA LEU A 64 -3.37 1.07 -4.68
C LEU A 64 -2.09 1.91 -4.62
N ASN A 65 -2.14 3.15 -5.09
CA ASN A 65 -1.05 4.08 -4.87
C ASN A 65 -1.23 4.86 -3.56
N SER A 66 -0.15 5.45 -3.08
CA SER A 66 -0.11 6.33 -1.90
C SER A 66 -1.10 7.49 -1.97
N SER A 67 -1.29 8.14 -3.12
CA SER A 67 -2.30 9.20 -3.27
C SER A 67 -3.71 8.71 -2.97
N LEU A 68 -4.07 7.52 -3.48
CA LEU A 68 -5.36 6.87 -3.22
C LEU A 68 -5.46 6.43 -1.76
N LEU A 69 -4.40 5.84 -1.21
CA LEU A 69 -4.33 5.48 0.21
C LEU A 69 -4.56 6.68 1.11
N PHE A 70 -3.94 7.83 0.83
CA PHE A 70 -4.16 9.06 1.59
C PHE A 70 -5.58 9.58 1.46
N GLN A 71 -6.25 9.41 0.32
CA GLN A 71 -7.67 9.74 0.17
C GLN A 71 -8.54 8.88 1.07
N TYR A 72 -8.32 7.56 1.09
CA TYR A 72 -9.02 6.66 2.00
C TYR A 72 -8.71 6.99 3.47
N MET A 73 -7.45 7.22 3.83
CA MET A 73 -7.07 7.61 5.20
C MET A 73 -7.64 8.97 5.63
N LYS A 74 -7.98 9.88 4.71
CA LYS A 74 -8.71 11.12 5.06
C LYS A 74 -10.17 10.85 5.42
N GLN A 75 -10.76 9.78 4.87
CA GLN A 75 -12.15 9.40 5.07
C GLN A 75 -12.33 8.41 6.22
N HIS A 76 -11.28 7.65 6.55
CA HIS A 76 -11.30 6.58 7.54
C HIS A 76 -10.33 6.84 8.69
N ARG A 77 -10.69 6.43 9.90
CA ARG A 77 -9.99 6.83 11.14
C ARG A 77 -8.57 6.26 11.26
N ASN A 78 -8.27 5.17 10.58
CA ASN A 78 -6.97 4.50 10.63
C ASN A 78 -6.66 3.75 9.32
N LEU A 79 -5.40 3.32 9.18
CA LEU A 79 -4.90 2.62 7.99
C LEU A 79 -5.65 1.31 7.71
N ASN A 80 -6.04 0.57 8.75
CA ASN A 80 -6.74 -0.70 8.60
C ASN A 80 -8.16 -0.48 8.04
N ASP A 81 -8.89 0.49 8.58
CA ASP A 81 -10.22 0.87 8.08
C ASP A 81 -10.14 1.36 6.63
N ALA A 82 -9.10 2.16 6.30
CA ALA A 82 -8.87 2.67 4.95
C ALA A 82 -8.61 1.55 3.94
N LEU A 83 -7.75 0.59 4.29
CA LEU A 83 -7.46 -0.58 3.44
C LEU A 83 -8.69 -1.49 3.32
N THR A 84 -9.39 -1.73 4.43
CA THR A 84 -10.64 -2.52 4.42
C THR A 84 -11.68 -1.92 3.49
N GLN A 85 -11.88 -0.59 3.54
CA GLN A 85 -12.84 0.08 2.65
C GLN A 85 -12.37 0.05 1.20
N PHE A 86 -11.08 0.29 0.92
CA PHE A 86 -10.53 0.16 -0.42
C PHE A 86 -10.81 -1.24 -1.01
N MET A 87 -10.62 -2.30 -0.21
CA MET A 87 -10.90 -3.66 -0.66
C MET A 87 -12.40 -3.85 -1.00
N ARG A 88 -13.30 -3.31 -0.17
CA ARG A 88 -14.75 -3.36 -0.41
C ARG A 88 -15.17 -2.64 -1.69
N ASP A 89 -14.61 -1.48 -1.95
CA ASP A 89 -15.00 -0.63 -3.08
C ASP A 89 -14.52 -1.20 -4.43
N HIS A 90 -13.39 -1.89 -4.43
CA HIS A 90 -12.73 -2.34 -5.67
C HIS A 90 -12.83 -3.84 -5.94
N PHE A 91 -13.20 -4.65 -4.95
CA PHE A 91 -13.28 -6.09 -5.09
C PHE A 91 -14.62 -6.57 -4.56
N SER A 92 -15.52 -6.95 -5.47
CA SER A 92 -16.90 -7.36 -5.14
C SER A 92 -17.00 -8.52 -4.14
N TYR A 93 -15.96 -9.34 -4.02
CA TYR A 93 -15.85 -10.42 -3.03
C TYR A 93 -15.76 -9.93 -1.58
N PHE A 94 -15.41 -8.65 -1.38
CA PHE A 94 -15.25 -8.04 -0.06
C PHE A 94 -16.47 -7.22 0.38
N ALA A 95 -17.43 -6.97 -0.52
CA ALA A 95 -18.60 -6.12 -0.32
C ALA A 95 -19.61 -6.70 0.68
#